data_AF-A0A498DLD5-F1
#
_entry.id   AF-A0A498DLD5-F1
#
_cell.length_a   1.000
_cell.length_b   1.000
_cell.length_c   1.000
_cell.angle_alpha   90.00
_cell.angle_beta   90.00
_cell.angle_gamma   90.00
#
_symmetry.space_group_name_H-M   'P 1'
#
loop_
_entity.id
_entity.type
_entity.pdbx_description
1 polymer ?
#
loop_
_entity_poly.entity_id
_entity_poly.type
_entity_poly.pdbx_seq_one_letter_code
_entity_poly.pdbx_strand_id
1 'polypeptide(L)'
;MTDPAPSRRRARAAVFAAARADKATIITRYEAAEPLTRIAATYGVSRTWLRRRLHEWNALPPPLHAIAQARHRPPAHVFRGRRTTTRTPTEVRAARTTLLTNRHHVITRYTNGESLARLAREYRVNPAWLADKLDDWNIPRRTTRTTRTTNDRTP
;
A
#
# COMPACT_ATOMS: atom_id res chain seq x y z
N MET A 1 39.81 -30.31 -21.99
CA MET A 1 39.34 -28.94 -21.71
C MET A 1 37.82 -28.97 -21.79
N THR A 2 37.16 -29.25 -20.66
CA THR A 2 35.69 -29.36 -20.62
C THR A 2 35.15 -28.01 -20.17
N ASP A 3 34.47 -27.32 -21.08
CA ASP A 3 33.79 -26.06 -20.80
C ASP A 3 32.80 -26.30 -19.64
N PRO A 4 32.93 -25.63 -18.47
CA PRO A 4 32.04 -25.88 -17.36
C PRO A 4 30.63 -25.42 -17.78
N ALA A 5 29.72 -26.40 -17.90
CA ALA A 5 28.32 -26.17 -18.18
C ALA A 5 27.83 -24.95 -17.37
N PRO A 6 27.22 -23.95 -18.03
CA PRO A 6 26.90 -22.69 -17.37
C PRO A 6 26.10 -23.00 -16.12
N SER A 7 26.60 -22.52 -14.96
CA SER A 7 25.92 -22.72 -13.69
C SER A 7 24.43 -22.37 -13.86
N ARG A 8 23.53 -23.13 -13.24
CA ARG A 8 22.06 -22.94 -13.38
C ARG A 8 21.64 -21.47 -13.19
N ARG A 9 22.40 -20.70 -12.42
CA ARG A 9 22.25 -19.26 -12.22
C ARG A 9 22.59 -18.42 -13.47
N ARG A 10 23.69 -18.72 -14.16
CA ARG A 10 24.11 -18.04 -15.40
C ARG A 10 23.17 -18.35 -16.56
N ALA A 11 22.72 -19.60 -16.67
CA ALA A 11 21.68 -20.00 -17.63
C ALA A 11 20.37 -19.23 -17.41
N ARG A 12 19.88 -19.14 -16.15
CA ARG A 12 18.69 -18.34 -15.81
C ARG A 12 18.87 -16.84 -16.09
N ALA A 13 20.06 -16.29 -15.85
CA ALA A 13 20.35 -14.89 -16.13
C ALA A 13 20.26 -14.56 -17.63
N ALA A 14 20.72 -15.47 -18.50
CA ALA A 14 20.60 -15.33 -19.95
C ALA A 14 19.14 -15.35 -20.40
N VAL A 15 18.32 -16.25 -19.86
CA VAL A 15 16.87 -16.30 -20.11
C VAL A 15 16.18 -14.98 -19.73
N PHE A 16 16.52 -14.43 -18.56
CA PHE A 16 15.97 -13.13 -18.14
C PHE A 16 16.50 -11.94 -18.95
N ALA A 17 17.67 -12.07 -19.58
CA ALA A 17 18.24 -11.03 -20.44
C ALA A 17 17.56 -11.04 -21.81
N ALA A 18 17.35 -12.21 -22.41
CA ALA A 18 16.59 -12.38 -23.65
C ALA A 18 15.16 -11.84 -23.52
N ALA A 19 14.44 -12.23 -22.45
CA ALA A 19 13.10 -11.72 -22.18
C ALA A 19 13.05 -10.21 -21.91
N ARG A 20 14.17 -9.57 -21.53
CA ARG A 20 14.27 -8.11 -21.39
C ARG A 20 14.55 -7.42 -22.73
N ALA A 21 15.34 -8.06 -23.60
CA ALA A 21 15.59 -7.57 -24.96
C ALA A 21 14.28 -7.56 -25.77
N ASP A 22 13.44 -8.58 -25.60
CA ASP A 22 12.16 -8.73 -26.30
C ASP A 22 10.99 -7.97 -25.63
N LYS A 23 11.31 -6.92 -24.88
CA LYS A 23 10.33 -6.09 -24.15
C LYS A 23 9.16 -5.65 -25.05
N ALA A 24 9.44 -5.14 -26.24
CA ALA A 24 8.42 -4.61 -27.15
C ALA A 24 7.42 -5.70 -27.55
N THR A 25 7.91 -6.87 -27.96
CA THR A 25 7.09 -8.03 -28.35
C THR A 25 6.24 -8.55 -27.18
N ILE A 26 6.79 -8.54 -25.95
CA ILE A 26 6.05 -8.92 -24.75
C ILE A 26 4.90 -7.95 -24.47
N ILE A 27 5.12 -6.64 -24.65
CA ILE A 27 4.09 -5.61 -24.45
C ILE A 27 2.99 -5.75 -25.50
N THR A 28 3.33 -5.89 -26.78
CA THR A 28 2.35 -6.07 -27.86
C THR A 28 1.48 -7.31 -27.64
N ARG A 29 2.07 -8.44 -27.23
CA ARG A 29 1.31 -9.65 -26.88
C ARG A 29 0.42 -9.47 -25.65
N TYR A 30 0.89 -8.69 -24.67
CA TYR A 30 0.12 -8.37 -23.48
C TYR A 30 -1.10 -7.47 -23.80
N GLU A 31 -0.92 -6.46 -24.65
CA GLU A 31 -1.98 -5.57 -25.13
C GLU A 31 -3.01 -6.31 -25.98
N ALA A 32 -2.58 -7.31 -26.76
CA ALA A 32 -3.45 -8.23 -27.49
C ALA A 32 -4.25 -9.20 -26.59
N ALA A 33 -4.26 -8.97 -25.27
CA ALA A 33 -4.95 -9.76 -24.25
C ALA A 33 -4.48 -11.23 -24.14
N GLU A 34 -3.26 -11.55 -24.58
CA GLU A 34 -2.72 -12.90 -24.39
C GLU A 34 -2.42 -13.16 -22.90
N PRO A 35 -2.79 -14.34 -22.37
CA PRO A 35 -2.58 -14.64 -20.96
C PRO A 35 -1.09 -14.66 -20.61
N LEU A 36 -0.72 -13.96 -19.52
CA LEU A 36 0.65 -13.86 -19.01
C LEU A 36 1.33 -15.22 -18.81
N THR A 37 0.57 -16.27 -18.48
CA THR A 37 1.10 -17.62 -18.32
C THR A 37 1.66 -18.17 -19.64
N ARG A 38 1.02 -17.86 -20.77
CA ARG A 38 1.43 -18.29 -22.12
C ARG A 38 2.64 -17.49 -22.61
N ILE A 39 2.64 -16.17 -22.41
CA ILE A 39 3.79 -15.32 -22.72
C ILE A 39 5.01 -15.77 -21.89
N ALA A 40 4.83 -16.00 -20.58
CA ALA A 40 5.91 -16.41 -19.69
C ALA A 40 6.51 -17.78 -20.07
N ALA A 41 5.66 -18.73 -20.50
CA ALA A 41 6.10 -20.03 -20.99
C ALA A 41 6.95 -19.92 -22.27
N THR A 42 6.62 -19.04 -23.21
CA THR A 42 7.43 -18.81 -24.43
C THR A 42 8.87 -18.42 -24.11
N TYR A 43 9.06 -17.61 -23.06
CA TYR A 43 10.39 -17.13 -22.66
C TYR A 43 11.02 -17.94 -21.52
N GLY A 44 10.39 -19.03 -21.05
CA GLY A 44 10.91 -19.82 -19.92
C GLY A 44 11.02 -19.04 -18.60
N VAL A 45 10.26 -17.95 -18.45
CA VAL A 45 10.26 -17.10 -17.25
C VAL A 45 9.04 -17.39 -16.37
N SER A 46 9.10 -17.01 -15.10
CA SER A 46 7.94 -17.15 -14.21
C SER A 46 6.90 -16.05 -14.45
N ARG A 47 5.62 -16.38 -14.25
CA ARG A 47 4.50 -15.42 -14.35
C ARG A 47 4.66 -14.23 -13.39
N THR A 48 5.17 -14.48 -12.19
CA THR A 48 5.40 -13.45 -11.16
C THR A 48 6.52 -12.49 -11.54
N TRP A 49 7.59 -13.00 -12.15
CA TRP A 49 8.67 -12.18 -12.69
C TRP A 49 8.17 -11.28 -13.83
N LEU A 50 7.44 -11.85 -14.79
CA LEU A 50 6.90 -11.11 -15.93
C LEU A 50 5.92 -10.01 -15.48
N ARG A 51 5.05 -10.32 -14.50
CA ARG A 51 4.11 -9.35 -13.91
C ARG A 51 4.82 -8.18 -13.24
N ARG A 52 5.89 -8.43 -12.48
CA ARG A 52 6.67 -7.37 -11.83
C ARG A 52 7.36 -6.48 -12.89
N ARG A 53 7.89 -7.08 -13.96
CA ARG A 53 8.57 -6.33 -15.03
C ARG A 53 7.64 -5.49 -15.88
N LEU A 54 6.44 -5.96 -16.20
CA LEU A 54 5.44 -5.15 -16.90
C LEU A 54 5.02 -3.89 -16.11
N HIS A 55 4.96 -4.01 -14.77
CA HIS A 55 4.72 -2.87 -13.87
C HIS A 55 5.90 -1.87 -13.89
N GLU A 56 7.14 -2.36 -13.87
CA GLU A 56 8.33 -1.51 -13.94
C GLU A 56 8.53 -0.87 -15.32
N TRP A 57 8.06 -1.51 -16.38
CA TRP A 57 8.12 -0.99 -17.76
C TRP A 57 7.04 0.03 -18.10
N ASN A 58 6.19 0.36 -17.13
CA ASN A 58 5.10 1.33 -17.27
C ASN A 58 4.09 0.97 -18.38
N ALA A 59 4.03 -0.32 -18.77
CA ALA A 59 3.23 -0.82 -19.88
C ALA A 59 1.84 -1.30 -19.45
N LEU A 60 1.24 -0.68 -18.42
CA LEU A 60 -0.02 -1.13 -17.85
C LEU A 60 -0.88 0.05 -17.36
N PRO A 61 -1.99 0.38 -18.04
CA PRO A 61 -3.24 0.71 -17.35
C PRO A 61 -3.64 -0.45 -16.39
N PRO A 62 -4.45 -0.21 -15.34
CA PRO A 62 -4.68 -1.20 -14.28
C PRO A 62 -5.21 -2.53 -14.83
N PRO A 63 -4.85 -3.67 -14.22
CA PRO A 63 -4.89 -4.98 -14.86
C PRO A 63 -6.32 -5.36 -15.31
N LEU A 64 -6.45 -5.92 -16.51
CA LEU A 64 -7.66 -6.58 -17.00
C LEU A 64 -8.18 -7.68 -16.04
N HIS A 65 -7.33 -8.21 -15.16
CA HIS A 65 -7.76 -9.11 -14.08
C HIS A 65 -8.60 -8.40 -13.01
N ALA A 66 -8.40 -7.11 -12.76
CA ALA A 66 -9.29 -6.29 -11.94
C ALA A 66 -10.64 -6.05 -12.64
N ILE A 67 -10.62 -5.90 -13.98
CA ILE A 67 -11.83 -5.76 -14.81
C ILE A 67 -12.58 -7.11 -14.92
N ALA A 68 -11.88 -8.23 -14.99
CA ALA A 68 -12.46 -9.58 -15.01
C ALA A 68 -12.95 -10.02 -13.62
N GLN A 69 -12.24 -9.67 -12.54
CA GLN A 69 -12.74 -9.89 -11.17
C GLN A 69 -13.96 -9.00 -10.85
N ALA A 70 -14.07 -7.83 -11.49
CA ALA A 70 -15.30 -7.03 -11.43
C ALA A 70 -16.48 -7.71 -12.15
N ARG A 71 -16.22 -8.54 -13.18
CA ARG A 71 -17.24 -9.30 -13.94
C ARG A 71 -17.64 -10.63 -13.29
N HIS A 72 -16.73 -11.29 -12.56
CA HIS A 72 -16.95 -12.60 -11.95
C HIS A 72 -17.23 -12.58 -10.45
N ARG A 73 -17.35 -11.40 -9.82
CA ARG A 73 -17.80 -11.34 -8.43
C ARG A 73 -19.32 -11.54 -8.42
N PRO A 74 -19.85 -12.71 -7.99
CA PRO A 74 -21.26 -12.76 -7.62
C PRO A 74 -21.50 -11.64 -6.60
N PRO A 75 -22.62 -10.90 -6.66
CA PRO A 75 -22.86 -9.81 -5.73
C PRO A 75 -22.77 -10.39 -4.32
N ALA A 76 -21.64 -10.11 -3.66
CA ALA A 76 -21.43 -10.53 -2.28
C ALA A 76 -22.62 -9.97 -1.51
N HIS A 77 -23.29 -10.85 -0.74
CA HIS A 77 -24.40 -10.54 0.16
C HIS A 77 -24.50 -9.04 0.39
N VAL A 78 -25.41 -8.38 -0.35
CA VAL A 78 -25.47 -6.92 -0.37
C VAL A 78 -25.81 -6.51 1.06
N PHE A 79 -24.80 -6.11 1.82
CA PHE A 79 -24.97 -5.55 3.14
C PHE A 79 -25.80 -4.28 2.94
N ARG A 80 -27.11 -4.38 3.15
CA ARG A 80 -28.02 -3.23 3.23
C ARG A 80 -27.84 -2.54 4.59
N GLY A 81 -26.59 -2.34 4.99
CA GLY A 81 -26.26 -1.50 6.12
C GLY A 81 -26.03 -0.07 5.65
N ARG A 82 -26.39 0.86 6.53
CA ARG A 82 -26.23 2.31 6.42
C ARG A 82 -25.02 2.68 5.54
N ARG A 83 -25.28 3.36 4.42
CA ARG A 83 -24.25 3.90 3.51
C ARG A 83 -23.21 4.63 4.37
N THR A 84 -22.06 4.01 4.55
CA THR A 84 -20.94 4.69 5.20
C THR A 84 -20.38 5.60 4.12
N THR A 85 -20.51 6.92 4.29
CA THR A 85 -19.92 7.89 3.36
C THR A 85 -18.40 7.74 3.44
N THR A 86 -17.85 6.87 2.59
CA THR A 86 -16.41 6.63 2.55
C THR A 86 -15.73 7.88 2.01
N ARG A 87 -14.82 8.46 2.79
CA ARG A 87 -14.01 9.60 2.35
C ARG A 87 -13.19 9.21 1.12
N THR A 88 -13.15 10.08 0.13
CA THR A 88 -12.35 9.86 -1.06
C THR A 88 -10.84 10.00 -0.73
N PRO A 89 -9.95 9.35 -1.49
CA PRO A 89 -8.51 9.51 -1.28
C PRO A 89 -8.04 10.96 -1.38
N THR A 90 -8.69 11.78 -2.21
CA THR A 90 -8.41 13.22 -2.38
C THR A 90 -8.78 14.01 -1.13
N GLU A 91 -9.95 13.75 -0.54
CA GLU A 91 -10.37 14.36 0.74
C GLU A 91 -9.41 14.00 1.88
N VAL A 92 -8.96 12.74 1.96
CA VAL A 92 -7.99 12.32 2.98
C VAL A 92 -6.65 13.04 2.81
N ARG A 93 -6.18 13.23 1.57
CA ARG A 93 -4.95 13.98 1.30
C ARG A 93 -5.11 15.45 1.70
N ALA A 94 -6.20 16.10 1.30
CA ALA A 94 -6.47 17.49 1.65
C ALA A 94 -6.52 17.68 3.18
N ALA A 95 -7.23 16.81 3.90
CA ALA A 95 -7.32 16.84 5.36
C ALA A 95 -5.95 16.71 6.03
N ARG A 96 -5.08 15.82 5.53
CA ARG A 96 -3.71 15.67 6.02
C ARG A 96 -2.87 16.93 5.76
N THR A 97 -2.97 17.51 4.56
CA THR A 97 -2.26 18.75 4.23
C THR A 97 -2.68 19.89 5.15
N THR A 98 -3.99 20.07 5.38
CA THR A 98 -4.50 21.09 6.31
C THR A 98 -3.95 20.90 7.72
N LEU A 99 -3.84 19.67 8.21
CA LEU A 99 -3.26 19.39 9.53
C LEU A 99 -1.77 19.75 9.57
N LEU A 100 -1.00 19.38 8.53
CA LEU A 100 0.43 19.67 8.46
C LEU A 100 0.70 21.19 8.37
N THR A 101 -0.11 21.94 7.62
CA THR A 101 -0.03 23.41 7.58
C THR A 101 -0.30 24.02 8.96
N ASN A 102 -1.26 23.47 9.70
CA ASN A 102 -1.62 23.93 11.04
C ASN A 102 -0.82 23.25 12.17
N ARG A 103 0.35 22.70 11.87
CA ARG A 103 1.18 21.93 12.81
C ARG A 103 1.31 22.62 14.16
N HIS A 104 1.75 23.87 14.19
CA HIS A 104 1.98 24.60 15.44
C HIS A 104 0.72 24.65 16.33
N HIS A 105 -0.42 24.97 15.74
CA HIS A 105 -1.70 25.05 16.45
C HIS A 105 -2.15 23.69 17.01
N VAL A 106 -1.94 22.60 16.26
CA VAL A 106 -2.25 21.23 16.71
C VAL A 106 -1.38 20.83 17.90
N ILE A 107 -0.09 21.15 17.83
CA ILE A 107 0.87 20.87 18.91
C ILE A 107 0.45 21.61 20.18
N THR A 108 0.21 22.92 20.08
CA THR A 108 -0.21 23.75 21.22
C THR A 108 -1.48 23.20 21.89
N ARG A 109 -2.49 22.83 21.11
CA ARG A 109 -3.74 22.29 21.67
C ARG A 109 -3.54 20.92 22.31
N TYR A 110 -2.73 20.06 21.69
CA TYR A 110 -2.39 18.76 22.26
C TYR A 110 -1.63 18.89 23.59
N THR A 111 -0.63 19.79 23.65
CA THR A 111 0.14 20.06 24.88
C THR A 111 -0.70 20.71 25.97
N ASN A 112 -1.66 21.57 25.59
CA ASN A 112 -2.66 22.15 26.50
C ASN A 112 -3.67 21.12 27.03
N GLY A 113 -3.58 19.88 26.54
CA GLY A 113 -4.26 18.73 27.10
C GLY A 113 -5.46 18.23 26.31
N GLU A 114 -5.66 18.77 25.11
CA GLU A 114 -6.73 18.30 24.23
C GLU A 114 -6.48 16.86 23.76
N SER A 115 -7.54 16.06 23.71
CA SER A 115 -7.42 14.65 23.34
C SER A 115 -7.08 14.49 21.86
N LEU A 116 -6.23 13.50 21.57
CA LEU A 116 -5.85 13.13 20.21
C LEU A 116 -7.08 12.82 19.35
N ALA A 117 -8.08 12.12 19.91
CA ALA A 117 -9.32 11.79 19.21
C ALA A 117 -10.13 13.03 18.80
N ARG A 118 -10.12 14.08 19.62
CA ARG A 118 -10.81 15.34 19.32
C ARG A 118 -10.11 16.08 18.19
N LEU A 119 -8.78 16.23 18.25
CA LEU A 119 -7.99 16.83 17.17
C LEU A 119 -8.14 16.05 15.86
N ALA A 120 -8.11 14.72 15.92
CA ALA A 120 -8.28 13.88 14.72
C ALA A 120 -9.67 14.07 14.06
N ARG A 121 -10.73 14.25 14.85
CA ARG A 121 -12.09 14.52 14.33
C ARG A 121 -12.19 15.88 13.68
N GLU A 122 -11.64 16.91 14.32
CA GLU A 122 -11.66 18.29 13.83
C GLU A 122 -10.95 18.41 12.48
N TYR A 123 -9.74 17.87 12.39
CA TYR A 123 -8.96 17.85 11.14
C TYR A 123 -9.36 16.72 10.18
N ARG A 124 -10.38 15.93 10.53
CA ARG A 124 -10.88 14.79 9.73
C ARG A 124 -9.80 13.78 9.33
N VAL A 125 -8.78 13.60 10.17
CA VAL A 125 -7.71 12.60 9.99
C VAL A 125 -7.94 11.35 10.83
N ASN A 126 -7.18 10.29 10.54
CA ASN A 126 -7.16 9.09 11.37
C ASN A 126 -6.37 9.35 12.67
N PRO A 127 -6.92 9.04 13.86
CA PRO A 127 -6.19 9.14 15.13
C PRO A 127 -4.85 8.40 15.14
N ALA A 128 -4.76 7.18 14.59
CA ALA A 128 -3.50 6.44 14.54
C ALA A 128 -2.44 7.20 13.74
N TRP A 129 -2.83 7.75 12.59
CA TRP A 129 -1.96 8.56 11.75
C TRP A 129 -1.51 9.86 12.45
N LEU A 130 -2.39 10.50 13.22
CA LEU A 130 -2.03 11.68 14.00
C LEU A 130 -1.05 11.33 15.13
N ALA A 131 -1.22 10.17 15.77
CA ALA A 131 -0.30 9.70 16.80
C ALA A 131 1.10 9.48 16.24
N ASP A 132 1.22 8.85 15.07
CA ASP A 132 2.51 8.66 14.39
C ASP A 132 3.15 10.01 14.03
N LYS A 133 2.34 11.02 13.67
CA LYS A 133 2.85 12.37 13.39
C LYS A 133 3.32 13.11 14.64
N LEU A 134 2.69 12.90 15.78
CA LEU A 134 3.16 13.45 17.05
C LEU A 134 4.51 12.85 17.44
N ASP A 135 4.71 11.56 17.20
CA ASP A 135 6.01 10.92 17.39
C ASP A 135 7.08 11.48 16.44
N ASP A 136 6.73 11.64 15.15
CA ASP A 136 7.62 12.29 14.17
C ASP A 136 7.99 13.72 14.58
N TRP A 137 7.10 14.42 15.30
CA TRP A 137 7.34 15.75 15.84
C TRP A 137 7.99 15.76 17.22
N ASN A 138 8.37 14.58 17.73
CA ASN A 138 8.98 14.38 19.02
C ASN A 138 8.14 14.89 20.21
N ILE A 139 6.82 14.76 20.11
CA ILE A 139 5.87 15.15 21.16
C ILE A 139 5.49 13.90 21.94
N PRO A 140 5.73 13.87 23.27
CA PRO A 140 5.43 12.70 24.06
C PRO A 140 3.92 12.41 24.02
N ARG A 141 3.57 11.19 23.62
CA ARG A 141 2.19 10.71 23.69
C ARG A 141 1.76 10.73 25.16
N ARG A 142 0.63 11.36 25.44
CA ARG A 142 -0.04 11.25 26.75
C ARG A 142 -0.55 9.82 26.88
N THR A 143 0.30 8.92 27.38
CA THR A 143 -0.13 7.57 27.71
C THR A 143 -1.09 7.69 28.88
N THR A 144 -2.33 7.23 28.70
CA THR A 144 -3.24 6.98 29.82
C THR A 144 -2.71 5.76 30.57
N ARG A 145 -1.60 5.94 31.29
CA ARG A 145 -1.15 5.04 32.34
C ARG A 145 -0.88 5.86 33.60
N THR A 146 -1.94 6.51 34.07
CA THR A 146 -2.09 6.72 35.50
C THR A 146 -2.83 5.48 35.99
N THR A 147 -2.09 4.48 36.46
CA THR A 147 -2.59 3.58 37.50
C THR A 147 -2.86 4.45 38.72
N ARG A 148 -4.06 5.04 38.73
CA ARG A 148 -4.56 5.85 39.81
C ARG A 148 -5.04 4.90 40.90
N THR A 149 -4.24 4.84 41.96
CA THR A 149 -4.68 4.77 43.36
C THR A 149 -5.09 3.37 43.84
N THR A 150 -4.29 2.69 44.67
CA THR A 150 -4.05 2.87 46.13
C THR A 150 -4.81 1.77 46.85
N ASN A 151 -4.08 0.91 47.55
CA ASN A 151 -4.48 0.49 48.88
C ASN A 151 -3.20 0.30 49.68
N ASP A 152 -2.79 1.42 50.25
CA ASP A 152 -2.15 1.45 51.55
C ASP A 152 -3.03 0.64 52.52
N ARG A 153 -2.47 -0.42 53.07
CA ARG A 153 -3.08 -1.16 54.17
C ARG A 153 -1.98 -1.50 55.16
N THR A 154 -1.81 -0.59 56.10
CA THR A 154 -1.13 -0.80 57.38
C THR A 154 -2.03 -0.17 58.44
N PRO A 155 -2.14 -0.69 59.67
CA PRO A 155 -1.37 -1.76 60.30
C PRO A 155 -2.12 -3.09 60.47
#